data_AF-A0A368FB15-F1
#
_entry.id   AF-A0A368FB15-F1
#
_cell.length_a   1.000
_cell.length_b   1.000
_cell.length_c   1.000
_cell.angle_alpha   90.00
_cell.angle_beta   90.00
_cell.angle_gamma   90.00
#
_symmetry.space_group_name_H-M   'P 1'
#
loop_
_entity.id
_entity.type
_entity.pdbx_description
1 polymer ?
#
loop_
_entity_poly.entity_id
_entity_poly.type
_entity_poly.pdbx_seq_one_letter_code
_entity_poly.pdbx_strand_id
1 'polypeptide(L)' 'MLLEDLRLYPDVEAIEIERCRLTDSDLMEVDFVAASVKFLNLRGNELVHPWIFLPTKFPNVFHLDLRGNRLEGYITSVET' A
#
# COMPACT_ATOMS: atom_id res chain seq x y z
N MET A 1 -4.48 -12.47 -6.36
CA MET A 1 -5.52 -11.71 -5.65
C MET A 1 -5.41 -10.30 -6.17
N LEU A 2 -6.39 -9.85 -6.93
CA LEU A 2 -6.39 -8.49 -7.47
C LEU A 2 -6.74 -7.56 -6.30
N LEU A 3 -6.02 -6.45 -6.10
CA LEU A 3 -6.32 -5.48 -5.03
C LEU A 3 -7.80 -5.03 -5.06
N GLU A 4 -8.44 -5.13 -6.22
CA GLU A 4 -9.85 -4.88 -6.47
C GLU A 4 -10.79 -5.73 -5.59
N ASP A 5 -10.42 -6.97 -5.25
CA ASP A 5 -11.25 -7.89 -4.47
C ASP A 5 -11.48 -7.40 -3.02
N LEU A 6 -10.63 -6.49 -2.52
CA LEU A 6 -10.76 -5.92 -1.18
C LEU A 6 -12.09 -5.16 -0.98
N ARG A 7 -12.74 -4.70 -2.06
CA ARG A 7 -14.09 -4.11 -1.99
C ARG A 7 -15.14 -5.05 -1.40
N LEU A 8 -14.89 -6.37 -1.47
CA LEU A 8 -15.78 -7.41 -0.93
C LEU A 8 -15.64 -7.57 0.59
N TYR A 9 -14.61 -6.96 1.18
CA TYR A 9 -14.29 -7.05 2.60
C TYR A 9 -14.22 -5.66 3.22
N PRO A 10 -15.35 -4.92 3.29
CA PRO A 10 -15.36 -3.51 3.70
C PRO A 10 -14.85 -3.27 5.13
N ASP A 11 -14.85 -4.30 5.98
CA ASP A 11 -14.43 -4.22 7.38
C ASP A 11 -13.00 -4.75 7.63
N VAL A 12 -12.24 -5.07 6.59
CA VAL A 12 -10.88 -5.61 6.75
C VAL A 12 -9.94 -4.56 7.35
N GLU A 13 -9.34 -4.89 8.50
CA GLU A 13 -8.43 -3.95 9.20
C GLU A 13 -6.95 -4.22 8.89
N ALA A 14 -6.61 -5.45 8.50
CA ALA A 14 -5.24 -5.88 8.27
C ALA A 14 -5.12 -6.62 6.94
N ILE A 15 -4.16 -6.17 6.12
CA ILE A 15 -3.90 -6.72 4.78
C ILE A 15 -2.43 -7.12 4.69
N GLU A 16 -2.20 -8.36 4.26
CA GLU A 16 -0.90 -8.96 4.07
C GLU A 16 -0.74 -9.34 2.59
N ILE A 17 0.08 -8.57 1.84
CA ILE A 17 0.37 -8.82 0.43
C ILE A 17 1.89 -8.81 0.24
N GLU A 18 2.56 -9.81 0.81
CA GLU A 18 4.00 -9.98 0.70
C GLU A 18 4.39 -10.77 -0.56
N ARG A 19 5.39 -10.28 -1.31
CA ARG A 19 6.00 -10.98 -2.47
C ARG A 19 5.00 -11.36 -3.57
N CYS A 20 4.02 -10.50 -3.83
CA CYS A 20 3.00 -10.71 -4.87
C CYS A 20 3.30 -9.97 -6.18
N ARG A 21 4.48 -9.35 -6.32
CA ARG A 21 4.89 -8.55 -7.49
C ARG A 21 3.99 -7.33 -7.74
N LEU A 22 3.39 -6.76 -6.69
CA LEU A 22 2.63 -5.51 -6.82
C LEU A 22 3.52 -4.37 -7.34
N THR A 23 2.97 -3.59 -8.25
CA THR A 23 3.54 -2.38 -8.83
C THR A 23 2.69 -1.17 -8.45
N ASP A 24 3.20 0.03 -8.72
CA ASP A 24 2.41 1.25 -8.51
C ASP A 24 1.16 1.30 -9.40
N SER A 25 1.19 0.66 -10.58
CA SER A 25 0.03 0.54 -11.47
C SER A 25 -1.09 -0.28 -10.83
N ASP A 26 -0.77 -1.35 -10.09
CA ASP A 26 -1.78 -2.12 -9.36
C ASP A 26 -2.47 -1.26 -8.29
N LEU A 27 -1.73 -0.36 -7.62
CA LEU A 27 -2.31 0.59 -6.66
C LEU A 27 -3.15 1.68 -7.34
N MET A 28 -2.77 2.09 -8.55
CA MET A 28 -3.48 3.07 -9.37
C MET A 28 -4.85 2.54 -9.82
N GLU A 29 -4.92 1.26 -10.20
CA GLU A 29 -6.14 0.61 -10.70
C GLU A 29 -7.21 0.41 -9.63
N VAL A 30 -6.86 0.46 -8.33
CA VAL A 30 -7.82 0.41 -7.23
C VAL A 30 -8.80 1.59 -7.32
N ASP A 31 -10.06 1.34 -7.64
CA ASP A 31 -11.08 2.37 -7.87
C ASP A 31 -11.87 2.79 -6.61
N PHE A 32 -11.60 2.14 -5.47
CA PHE A 32 -12.27 2.39 -4.19
C PHE A 32 -11.29 2.84 -3.10
N VAL A 33 -11.84 3.19 -1.94
CA VAL A 33 -11.08 3.60 -0.75
C VAL A 33 -11.24 2.55 0.34
N ALA A 34 -10.14 1.92 0.75
CA ALA A 34 -10.09 0.91 1.80
C ALA A 34 -9.90 1.57 3.18
N ALA A 35 -10.88 2.38 3.60
CA ALA A 35 -10.77 3.20 4.82
C ALA A 35 -10.77 2.40 6.13
N SER A 36 -11.20 1.14 6.13
CA SER A 36 -11.14 0.26 7.30
C SER A 36 -9.72 -0.25 7.60
N VAL A 37 -8.83 -0.24 6.60
CA VAL A 37 -7.48 -0.79 6.70
C VAL A 37 -6.61 0.09 7.58
N LYS A 38 -6.00 -0.54 8.58
CA LYS A 38 -5.13 0.05 9.61
C LYS A 38 -3.70 -0.47 9.51
N PHE A 39 -3.55 -1.74 9.15
CA PHE A 39 -2.28 -2.45 8.99
C PHE A 39 -2.13 -2.94 7.55
N LEU A 40 -1.04 -2.54 6.90
CA LEU A 40 -0.80 -2.85 5.50
C LEU A 40 0.65 -3.32 5.31
N ASN A 41 0.82 -4.60 5.00
CA ASN A 41 2.13 -5.16 4.62
C ASN A 41 2.19 -5.36 3.10
N LEU A 42 3.10 -4.64 2.46
CA LEU A 42 3.41 -4.73 1.02
C LEU A 42 4.87 -5.11 0.79
N ARG A 43 5.49 -5.81 1.75
CA ARG A 43 6.90 -6.21 1.71
C ARG A 43 7.21 -7.04 0.46
N GLY A 44 8.39 -6.82 -0.12
CA GLY A 44 8.94 -7.67 -1.17
C GLY A 44 8.18 -7.62 -2.51
N ASN A 45 7.47 -6.52 -2.79
CA ASN A 45 6.84 -6.27 -4.09
C ASN A 45 7.77 -5.45 -5.00
N GLU A 46 7.23 -4.85 -6.05
CA GLU A 46 7.96 -4.09 -7.07
C GLU A 46 7.54 -2.60 -7.08
N LEU A 47 7.07 -2.10 -5.94
CA LEU A 47 6.63 -0.70 -5.77
C LEU A 47 7.82 0.27 -5.88
N VAL A 48 7.60 1.43 -6.52
CA VAL A 48 8.63 2.45 -6.76
C VAL A 48 8.25 3.76 -6.06
N HIS A 49 7.03 4.25 -6.29
CA HIS A 49 6.46 5.46 -5.72
C HIS A 49 5.06 5.23 -5.11
N PRO A 50 4.90 4.27 -4.19
CA PRO A 50 3.58 3.90 -3.67
C PRO A 50 2.89 5.04 -2.90
N TRP A 51 3.64 6.02 -2.39
CA TRP A 51 3.11 7.21 -1.72
C TRP A 51 2.21 8.09 -2.59
N ILE A 52 2.27 7.97 -3.92
CA ILE A 52 1.35 8.68 -4.82
C ILE A 52 -0.09 8.18 -4.61
N PHE A 53 -0.26 6.89 -4.33
CA PHE A 53 -1.57 6.24 -4.28
C PHE A 53 -2.01 5.90 -2.85
N LEU A 54 -1.09 5.42 -2.00
CA LEU A 54 -1.40 4.93 -0.65
C LEU A 54 -2.26 5.90 0.18
N PRO A 55 -1.98 7.22 0.26
CA PRO A 55 -2.79 8.14 1.07
C PRO A 55 -4.26 8.26 0.60
N THR A 56 -4.51 8.05 -0.69
CA THR A 56 -5.87 8.13 -1.26
C THR A 56 -6.62 6.82 -1.19
N LYS A 57 -5.92 5.68 -1.31
CA LYS A 57 -6.53 4.34 -1.31
C LYS A 57 -6.66 3.75 0.09
N PHE A 58 -5.71 4.05 0.98
CA PHE A 58 -5.61 3.50 2.34
C PHE A 58 -5.40 4.62 3.37
N PRO A 59 -6.36 5.56 3.53
CA PRO A 59 -6.15 6.81 4.27
C PRO A 59 -5.92 6.63 5.78
N ASN A 60 -6.31 5.49 6.35
CA ASN A 60 -6.25 5.23 7.79
C ASN A 60 -5.12 4.27 8.20
N VAL A 61 -4.22 3.93 7.28
CA VAL A 61 -3.06 3.07 7.58
C VAL A 61 -2.09 3.82 8.48
N PHE A 62 -1.83 3.25 9.66
CA PHE A 62 -0.81 3.74 10.59
C PHE A 62 0.33 2.74 10.79
N HIS A 63 0.19 1.50 10.29
CA HIS A 63 1.26 0.53 10.23
C HIS A 63 1.47 0.08 8.78
N LEU A 64 2.60 0.45 8.20
CA LEU A 64 2.93 0.22 6.79
C LEU A 64 4.31 -0.44 6.67
N ASP A 65 4.37 -1.63 6.07
CA ASP A 65 5.64 -2.29 5.73
C ASP A 65 5.88 -2.28 4.21
N LEU A 66 6.89 -1.53 3.78
CA LEU A 66 7.33 -1.43 2.38
C LEU A 66 8.71 -2.04 2.14
N ARG A 67 9.29 -2.77 3.09
CA ARG A 67 10.66 -3.32 2.96
C ARG A 67 10.78 -4.22 1.73
N GLY A 68 11.95 -4.22 1.08
CA GLY A 68 12.20 -5.09 -0.07
C GLY A 68 11.45 -4.72 -1.35
N ASN A 69 10.91 -3.50 -1.45
CA ASN A 69 10.43 -2.89 -2.70
C ASN A 69 11.57 -2.14 -3.42
N ARG A 70 11.27 -1.55 -4.59
CA ARG A 70 12.20 -0.75 -5.40
C ARG A 70 12.00 0.76 -5.18
N LEU A 71 11.81 1.16 -3.93
CA LEU A 71 11.42 2.53 -3.59
C LEU A 71 12.47 3.56 -4.05
N GLU A 72 12.05 4.59 -4.77
CA GLU A 72 12.94 5.67 -5.29
C GLU A 72 12.48 7.06 -4.81
N GLY A 73 13.34 7.80 -4.09
CA GLY A 73 13.02 9.14 -3.53
C GLY A 73 11.94 9.13 -2.44
N TYR A 74 11.62 10.18 -1.68
CA TYR A 74 12.50 11.14 -0.99
C TYR A 74 12.65 10.67 0.48
N ILE A 75 13.87 10.38 0.93
CA ILE A 75 14.22 10.52 2.35
C ILE A 75 14.77 11.94 2.47
N THR A 76 13.92 12.94 2.74
CA THR A 76 14.43 14.09 3.50
C THR A 76 14.42 13.67 4.96
N SER A 77 15.60 13.32 5.46
CA SER A 77 15.87 13.32 6.90
C SER A 77 15.32 14.61 7.48
N VAL A 78 14.33 14.51 8.37
CA VAL A 78 14.04 15.60 9.29
C VAL A 78 15.16 15.52 10.32
N GLU A 79 16.22 16.31 10.11
CA GLU A 79 17.21 16.56 11.17
C GLU A 79 16.47 17.25 12.32
N THR A 80 16.35 16.55 13.44
CA THR A 80 15.98 17.11 14.75
C THR A 80 17.19 17.73 15.42
#